data_AF-A0AA88GBV6-F1
#
_entry.id   AF-A0AA88GBV6-F1
#
_cell.length_a   1.000
_cell.length_b   1.000
_cell.length_c   1.000
_cell.angle_alpha   90.00
_cell.angle_beta   90.00
_cell.angle_gamma   90.00
#
_symmetry.space_group_name_H-M   'P 1'
#
loop_
_entity.id
_entity.type
_entity.pdbx_description
1 polymer ?
#
loop_
_entity_poly.entity_id
_entity_poly.type
_entity_poly.pdbx_seq_one_letter_code
_entity_poly.pdbx_strand_id
1 'polypeptide(L)'
;MFNPFSNFTSPNNNQSPRIAGRYYDKSILSPKSQFSYKGGEASCTYICLAAVEHFLRNYKRMRHYCCVIDEQFMTKSGLHLDNSLDAYVDELKKQIISDIEHIMTVGVCNDRRVGYTSCDEVYNSVDHYKKNLELKSMFIGKLRDNNIFMQLLKEIEVHSLQNDKHITAVVLTKPPETIAILHDGQCSNEKFYSWYIFDSHPRRFEKGGGGGFYLFKDIHDVDNHLKELFSTSSVETYNHVFSGDSYKMASYAMYEATIVQLKSNQAETTSDTKAQTTSTPVSLPTTMDNNKQVLNQTSSNQTLLTLNVPSLVKNNEELEQRLKTLESLTRRQSEEIQTLTMLLDEERNHSQQVQNENLMLRNKILNLKQQIANKGNNKPLFDLFDNFLN
;
A
#
# COMPACT_ATOMS: atom_id res chain seq x y z
N MET A 1 -26.13 45.27 -69.41
CA MET A 1 -26.53 44.81 -68.06
C MET A 1 -26.59 43.29 -68.06
N PHE A 2 -25.49 42.62 -67.69
CA PHE A 2 -25.45 41.22 -67.25
C PHE A 2 -24.13 41.06 -66.51
N ASN A 3 -24.20 40.64 -65.25
CA ASN A 3 -23.07 40.52 -64.34
C ASN A 3 -22.85 39.02 -64.09
N PRO A 4 -21.74 38.40 -64.53
CA PRO A 4 -21.47 37.02 -64.22
C PRO A 4 -20.11 36.89 -63.54
N PHE A 5 -20.02 36.98 -62.22
CA PHE A 5 -18.92 36.33 -61.50
C PHE A 5 -19.40 35.74 -60.18
N SER A 6 -19.29 34.42 -60.16
CA SER A 6 -19.65 33.45 -59.16
C SER A 6 -18.82 33.58 -57.89
N ASN A 7 -19.49 33.39 -56.75
CA ASN A 7 -18.92 33.24 -55.42
C ASN A 7 -17.87 32.12 -55.39
N PHE A 8 -16.62 32.48 -55.09
CA PHE A 8 -15.64 31.58 -54.50
C PHE A 8 -15.97 31.42 -53.02
N THR A 9 -16.68 30.35 -52.65
CA THR A 9 -16.69 29.87 -51.26
C THR A 9 -15.37 29.15 -51.00
N SER A 10 -14.49 29.79 -50.23
CA SER A 10 -13.31 29.14 -49.66
C SER A 10 -13.77 27.99 -48.76
N PRO A 11 -13.20 26.77 -48.88
CA PRO A 11 -13.41 25.75 -47.87
C PRO A 11 -12.72 26.22 -46.60
N ASN A 12 -13.54 26.58 -45.62
CA ASN A 12 -13.12 26.98 -44.29
C ASN A 12 -12.65 25.73 -43.52
N ASN A 13 -11.51 25.17 -43.92
CA ASN A 13 -10.83 24.07 -43.21
C ASN A 13 -9.99 24.65 -42.08
N ASN A 14 -10.68 25.22 -41.09
CA ASN A 14 -10.14 25.42 -39.74
C ASN A 14 -10.62 24.27 -38.83
N GLN A 15 -10.46 23.02 -39.28
CA GLN A 15 -10.40 21.92 -38.35
C GLN A 15 -8.95 21.83 -37.87
N SER A 16 -8.68 22.47 -36.75
CA SER A 16 -7.51 22.16 -35.93
C SER A 16 -7.41 20.64 -35.81
N PRO A 17 -6.24 20.02 -36.00
CA PRO A 17 -6.10 18.59 -35.82
C PRO A 17 -6.62 18.25 -34.43
N ARG A 18 -7.68 17.44 -34.36
CA ARG A 18 -8.19 16.88 -33.10
C ARG A 18 -7.03 16.12 -32.50
N ILE A 19 -6.40 16.70 -31.48
CA ILE A 19 -5.25 16.11 -30.81
C ILE A 19 -5.72 14.76 -30.26
N ALA A 20 -5.29 13.68 -30.90
CA ALA A 20 -5.37 12.33 -30.38
C ALA A 20 -4.50 12.26 -29.12
N GLY A 21 -5.11 12.52 -27.97
CA GLY A 21 -4.35 12.65 -26.73
C GLY A 21 -5.24 12.76 -25.51
N ARG A 22 -5.40 11.62 -24.83
CA ARG A 22 -5.87 11.46 -23.43
C ARG A 22 -7.39 11.58 -23.24
N TYR A 23 -8.08 10.44 -23.39
CA TYR A 23 -9.53 10.29 -23.15
C TYR A 23 -9.92 10.22 -21.66
N TYR A 24 -8.94 9.99 -20.79
CA TYR A 24 -9.14 9.97 -19.35
C TYR A 24 -8.51 11.20 -18.72
N ASP A 25 -9.32 11.88 -17.91
CA ASP A 25 -8.80 12.79 -16.89
C ASP A 25 -7.88 12.00 -15.95
N LYS A 26 -6.94 12.66 -15.27
CA LYS A 26 -6.02 12.00 -14.34
C LYS A 26 -6.76 11.31 -13.18
N SER A 27 -8.05 11.57 -13.03
CA SER A 27 -8.97 10.99 -12.05
C SER A 27 -10.24 10.44 -12.71
N ILE A 28 -10.73 9.29 -12.24
CA ILE A 28 -12.03 8.72 -12.57
C ILE A 28 -12.80 8.53 -11.26
N LEU A 29 -13.75 9.42 -11.00
CA LEU A 29 -14.51 9.46 -9.76
C LEU A 29 -15.95 9.00 -9.99
N SER A 30 -16.51 8.24 -9.05
CA SER A 30 -17.95 7.97 -9.08
C SER A 30 -18.72 9.12 -8.44
N PRO A 31 -19.71 9.74 -9.13
CA PRO A 31 -20.57 10.74 -8.49
C PRO A 31 -21.50 10.12 -7.45
N LYS A 32 -21.67 8.79 -7.44
CA LYS A 32 -22.48 8.06 -6.44
C LYS A 32 -21.64 7.41 -5.34
N SER A 33 -20.31 7.37 -5.49
CA SER A 33 -19.44 7.11 -4.33
C SER A 33 -19.46 8.29 -3.34
N GLN A 34 -20.10 9.40 -3.72
CA GLN A 34 -20.48 10.49 -2.82
C GLN A 34 -21.66 10.15 -1.90
N PHE A 35 -21.53 9.16 -1.03
CA PHE A 35 -22.52 8.95 0.05
C PHE A 35 -21.79 8.44 1.30
N SER A 36 -21.83 9.17 2.41
CA SER A 36 -22.92 9.24 3.40
C SER A 36 -23.15 7.97 4.22
N TYR A 37 -22.15 7.10 4.34
CA TYR A 37 -22.13 6.18 5.48
C TYR A 37 -21.89 7.04 6.73
N LYS A 38 -22.91 7.24 7.59
CA LYS A 38 -22.71 7.88 8.91
C LYS A 38 -21.65 7.04 9.64
N GLY A 39 -20.41 7.50 9.67
CA GLY A 39 -19.24 6.75 10.18
C GLY A 39 -18.34 6.10 9.12
N GLY A 40 -18.44 6.46 7.83
CA GLY A 40 -17.65 5.87 6.74
C GLY A 40 -16.13 6.03 6.84
N GLU A 41 -15.63 6.94 7.67
CA GLU A 41 -14.22 7.00 8.07
C GLU A 41 -13.75 5.67 8.70
N ALA A 42 -14.68 4.87 9.24
CA ALA A 42 -14.39 3.57 9.80
C ALA A 42 -14.10 2.49 8.75
N SER A 43 -14.62 2.65 7.53
CA SER A 43 -14.65 1.60 6.52
C SER A 43 -13.51 1.68 5.50
N CYS A 44 -12.68 2.72 5.54
CA CYS A 44 -11.70 3.02 4.49
C CYS A 44 -10.69 1.88 4.25
N THR A 45 -10.18 1.25 5.30
CA THR A 45 -9.31 0.08 5.20
C THR A 45 -10.01 -1.11 4.54
N TYR A 46 -11.28 -1.37 4.90
CA TYR A 46 -12.08 -2.44 4.29
C TYR A 46 -12.33 -2.19 2.80
N ILE A 47 -12.64 -0.93 2.44
CA ILE A 47 -12.85 -0.51 1.05
C ILE A 47 -11.55 -0.64 0.26
N CYS A 48 -10.41 -0.24 0.81
CA CYS A 48 -9.12 -0.37 0.13
C CYS A 48 -8.74 -1.83 -0.09
N LEU A 49 -8.97 -2.72 0.87
CA LEU A 49 -8.76 -4.16 0.67
C LEU A 49 -9.70 -4.75 -0.38
N ALA A 50 -10.97 -4.31 -0.43
CA ALA A 50 -11.89 -4.68 -1.51
C ALA A 50 -11.41 -4.16 -2.87
N ALA A 51 -10.86 -2.94 -2.93
CA ALA A 51 -10.29 -2.35 -4.14
C ALA A 51 -9.11 -3.16 -4.66
N VAL A 52 -8.18 -3.52 -3.75
CA VAL A 52 -7.03 -4.38 -4.05
C VAL A 52 -7.50 -5.73 -4.59
N GLU A 53 -8.40 -6.42 -3.90
CA GLU A 53 -8.91 -7.71 -4.35
C GLU A 53 -9.58 -7.61 -5.73
N HIS A 54 -10.48 -6.64 -5.91
CA HIS A 54 -11.21 -6.44 -7.16
C HIS A 54 -10.26 -6.16 -8.31
N PHE A 55 -9.29 -5.27 -8.12
CA PHE A 55 -8.31 -4.93 -9.15
C PHE A 55 -7.45 -6.13 -9.50
N LEU A 56 -6.88 -6.82 -8.52
CA LEU A 56 -5.99 -7.95 -8.78
C LEU A 56 -6.72 -9.07 -9.52
N ARG A 57 -8.02 -9.32 -9.22
CA ARG A 57 -8.85 -10.30 -9.94
C ARG A 57 -9.22 -9.86 -11.36
N ASN A 58 -9.41 -8.55 -11.56
CA ASN A 58 -9.87 -7.98 -12.83
C ASN A 58 -8.75 -7.24 -13.57
N TYR A 59 -7.48 -7.47 -13.25
CA TYR A 59 -6.36 -6.65 -13.73
C TYR A 59 -6.30 -6.51 -15.24
N LYS A 60 -6.44 -7.62 -15.99
CA LYS A 60 -6.41 -7.57 -17.46
C LYS A 60 -7.45 -6.61 -18.03
N ARG A 61 -8.63 -6.61 -17.42
CA ARG A 61 -9.76 -5.75 -17.77
C ARG A 61 -9.50 -4.30 -17.36
N MET A 62 -9.04 -4.08 -16.12
CA MET A 62 -8.68 -2.75 -15.60
C MET A 62 -7.56 -2.07 -16.40
N ARG A 63 -6.54 -2.84 -16.79
CA ARG A 63 -5.43 -2.38 -17.61
C ARG A 63 -5.88 -1.97 -19.01
N HIS A 64 -6.86 -2.70 -19.57
CA HIS A 64 -7.45 -2.35 -20.85
C HIS A 64 -8.15 -0.98 -20.78
N TYR A 65 -8.79 -0.67 -19.65
CA TYR A 65 -9.42 0.63 -19.42
C TYR A 65 -8.43 1.78 -19.36
N CYS A 66 -7.23 1.52 -18.85
CA CYS A 66 -6.22 2.55 -18.59
C CYS A 66 -5.17 2.65 -19.69
N CYS A 67 -5.48 2.14 -20.89
CA CYS A 67 -4.71 2.42 -22.08
C CYS A 67 -4.98 3.86 -22.55
N VAL A 68 -3.92 4.56 -22.94
CA VAL A 68 -4.03 5.77 -23.74
C VAL A 68 -4.56 5.32 -25.09
N ILE A 69 -5.85 5.53 -25.33
CA ILE A 69 -6.46 5.25 -26.62
C ILE A 69 -5.84 6.23 -27.62
N ASP A 70 -4.90 5.74 -28.43
CA ASP A 70 -4.32 6.45 -29.57
C ASP A 70 -4.94 5.94 -30.89
N GLU A 71 -4.77 6.69 -31.98
CA GLU A 71 -5.31 6.35 -33.30
C GLU A 71 -4.88 4.94 -33.78
N GLN A 72 -3.70 4.46 -33.37
CA GLN A 72 -3.19 3.14 -33.74
C GLN A 72 -3.92 2.01 -33.02
N PHE A 73 -4.28 2.19 -31.75
CA PHE A 73 -5.11 1.24 -31.00
C PHE A 73 -6.51 1.13 -31.64
N MET A 74 -7.08 2.26 -32.06
CA MET A 74 -8.38 2.32 -32.72
C MET A 74 -8.40 1.58 -34.05
N THR A 75 -7.37 1.78 -34.86
CA THR A 75 -7.22 1.12 -36.16
C THR A 75 -7.07 -0.40 -36.02
N LYS A 76 -6.35 -0.88 -34.99
CA LYS A 76 -6.19 -2.32 -34.72
C LYS A 76 -7.45 -2.98 -34.16
N SER A 77 -8.27 -2.23 -33.43
CA SER A 77 -9.51 -2.72 -32.82
C SER A 77 -10.71 -2.63 -33.79
N GLY A 78 -10.53 -2.09 -34.99
CA GLY A 78 -11.59 -1.97 -36.00
C GLY A 78 -12.66 -0.92 -35.69
N LEU A 79 -12.37 0.03 -34.80
CA LEU A 79 -13.29 1.11 -34.41
C LEU A 79 -13.07 2.35 -35.30
N HIS A 80 -14.10 2.78 -36.03
CA HIS A 80 -14.06 3.98 -36.87
C HIS A 80 -14.19 5.28 -36.06
N LEU A 81 -13.39 6.30 -36.44
CA LEU A 81 -12.96 7.41 -35.56
C LEU A 81 -14.05 8.41 -35.10
N ASP A 82 -15.21 8.52 -35.73
CA ASP A 82 -15.94 9.80 -35.59
C ASP A 82 -17.17 9.80 -34.66
N ASN A 83 -17.74 8.63 -34.33
CA ASN A 83 -18.83 8.49 -33.33
C ASN A 83 -18.73 7.23 -32.46
N SER A 84 -17.89 6.25 -32.83
CA SER A 84 -17.77 4.98 -32.07
C SER A 84 -16.83 5.10 -30.88
N LEU A 85 -15.87 6.03 -30.93
CA LEU A 85 -14.86 6.21 -29.90
C LEU A 85 -15.42 6.85 -28.64
N ASP A 86 -16.14 7.96 -28.78
CA ASP A 86 -16.75 8.63 -27.62
C ASP A 86 -17.74 7.71 -26.92
N ALA A 87 -18.56 6.97 -27.69
CA ALA A 87 -19.48 5.96 -27.15
C ALA A 87 -18.74 4.81 -26.44
N TYR A 88 -17.62 4.35 -26.98
CA TYR A 88 -16.78 3.33 -26.36
C TYR A 88 -16.15 3.84 -25.05
N VAL A 89 -15.58 5.04 -25.05
CA VAL A 89 -14.99 5.68 -23.87
C VAL A 89 -16.03 5.90 -22.78
N ASP A 90 -17.23 6.34 -23.16
CA ASP A 90 -18.34 6.51 -22.22
C ASP A 90 -18.78 5.18 -21.60
N GLU A 91 -18.84 4.11 -22.39
CA GLU A 91 -19.15 2.78 -21.88
C GLU A 91 -18.07 2.26 -20.92
N LEU A 92 -16.80 2.48 -21.24
CA LEU A 92 -15.69 2.18 -20.34
C LEU A 92 -15.79 2.98 -19.04
N LYS A 93 -16.09 4.28 -19.11
CA LYS A 93 -16.28 5.12 -17.92
C LYS A 93 -17.42 4.60 -17.05
N LYS A 94 -18.57 4.22 -17.63
CA LYS A 94 -19.67 3.60 -16.89
C LYS A 94 -19.23 2.32 -16.18
N GLN A 95 -18.43 1.49 -16.86
CA GLN A 95 -17.96 0.23 -16.29
C GLN A 95 -17.00 0.45 -15.11
N ILE A 96 -16.06 1.40 -15.23
CA ILE A 96 -15.16 1.78 -14.13
C ILE A 96 -15.96 2.37 -12.96
N ILE A 97 -16.96 3.22 -13.22
CA ILE A 97 -17.85 3.76 -12.19
C ILE A 97 -18.60 2.63 -11.49
N SER A 98 -19.11 1.65 -12.23
CA SER A 98 -19.76 0.46 -11.67
C SER A 98 -18.80 -0.36 -10.80
N ASP A 99 -17.53 -0.49 -11.20
CA ASP A 99 -16.50 -1.16 -10.42
C ASP A 99 -16.19 -0.41 -9.11
N ILE A 100 -16.07 0.93 -9.17
CA ILE A 100 -15.93 1.79 -7.98
C ILE A 100 -17.11 1.57 -7.03
N GLU A 101 -18.35 1.62 -7.53
CA GLU A 101 -19.55 1.41 -6.71
C GLU A 101 -19.59 0.01 -6.07
N HIS A 102 -19.16 -1.03 -6.80
CA HIS A 102 -19.04 -2.38 -6.28
C HIS A 102 -18.01 -2.47 -5.15
N ILE A 103 -16.80 -1.95 -5.37
CA ILE A 103 -15.71 -1.90 -4.38
C ILE A 103 -16.18 -1.23 -3.08
N MET A 104 -16.80 -0.05 -3.20
CA MET A 104 -17.33 0.70 -2.06
C MET A 104 -18.38 -0.12 -1.30
N THR A 105 -19.31 -0.77 -2.02
CA THR A 105 -20.37 -1.59 -1.42
C THR A 105 -19.78 -2.78 -0.66
N VAL A 106 -18.87 -3.54 -1.27
CA VAL A 106 -18.24 -4.72 -0.66
C VAL A 106 -17.43 -4.32 0.58
N GLY A 107 -16.64 -3.24 0.46
CA GLY A 107 -15.85 -2.72 1.58
C GLY A 107 -16.71 -2.38 2.79
N VAL A 108 -17.80 -1.65 2.58
CA VAL A 108 -18.72 -1.27 3.66
C VAL A 108 -19.49 -2.46 4.22
N CYS A 109 -19.92 -3.41 3.38
CA CYS A 109 -20.59 -4.61 3.87
C CYS A 109 -19.71 -5.46 4.80
N ASN A 110 -18.39 -5.41 4.61
CA ASN A 110 -17.41 -6.10 5.46
C ASN A 110 -17.02 -5.30 6.70
N ASP A 111 -17.36 -4.02 6.78
CA ASP A 111 -17.01 -3.15 7.91
C ASP A 111 -17.73 -3.60 9.19
N ARG A 112 -16.94 -3.91 10.21
CA ARG A 112 -17.40 -4.30 11.55
C ARG A 112 -17.73 -3.10 12.45
N ARG A 113 -17.67 -1.88 11.92
CA ARG A 113 -17.86 -0.60 12.63
C ARG A 113 -16.84 -0.37 13.75
N VAL A 114 -15.66 -0.97 13.62
CA VAL A 114 -14.57 -0.79 14.60
C VAL A 114 -13.84 0.52 14.33
N GLY A 115 -13.72 0.91 13.05
CA GLY A 115 -13.14 2.16 12.57
C GLY A 115 -11.69 2.40 12.95
N TYR A 116 -10.99 3.24 12.17
CA TYR A 116 -9.57 3.57 12.39
C TYR A 116 -8.68 2.32 12.59
N THR A 117 -9.00 1.24 11.87
CA THR A 117 -8.30 -0.05 11.99
C THR A 117 -7.19 -0.13 10.96
N SER A 118 -6.05 -0.65 11.38
CA SER A 118 -4.90 -0.91 10.52
C SER A 118 -5.21 -2.01 9.50
N CYS A 119 -4.39 -2.10 8.44
CA CYS A 119 -4.62 -3.08 7.39
C CYS A 119 -4.53 -4.52 7.92
N ASP A 120 -3.61 -4.78 8.83
CA ASP A 120 -3.43 -6.08 9.46
C ASP A 120 -4.58 -6.47 10.39
N GLU A 121 -5.13 -5.54 11.16
CA GLU A 121 -6.31 -5.78 12.01
C GLU A 121 -7.52 -6.17 11.17
N VAL A 122 -7.79 -5.44 10.08
CA VAL A 122 -8.89 -5.76 9.16
C VAL A 122 -8.65 -7.10 8.47
N TYR A 123 -7.43 -7.34 7.96
CA TYR A 123 -7.07 -8.63 7.39
C TYR A 123 -7.26 -9.77 8.39
N ASN A 124 -6.83 -9.58 9.64
CA ASN A 124 -6.89 -10.61 10.67
C ASN A 124 -8.30 -10.84 11.22
N SER A 125 -9.20 -9.88 11.08
CA SER A 125 -10.57 -10.00 11.55
C SER A 125 -11.52 -10.57 10.49
N VAL A 126 -11.27 -10.34 9.20
CA VAL A 126 -12.17 -10.73 8.11
C VAL A 126 -11.66 -11.96 7.34
N ASP A 127 -12.30 -13.12 7.58
CA ASP A 127 -11.93 -14.40 6.95
C ASP A 127 -11.93 -14.35 5.42
N HIS A 128 -12.82 -13.55 4.82
CA HIS A 128 -12.85 -13.34 3.37
C HIS A 128 -11.51 -12.81 2.84
N TYR A 129 -10.92 -11.81 3.48
CA TYR A 129 -9.62 -11.27 3.06
C TYR A 129 -8.48 -12.26 3.35
N LYS A 130 -8.50 -12.97 4.48
CA LYS A 130 -7.51 -14.04 4.75
C LYS A 130 -7.54 -15.12 3.69
N LYS A 131 -8.71 -15.49 3.20
CA LYS A 131 -8.87 -16.55 2.20
C LYS A 131 -8.30 -16.14 0.84
N ASN A 132 -8.46 -14.86 0.47
CA ASN A 132 -8.21 -14.39 -0.89
C ASN A 132 -6.87 -13.63 -1.04
N LEU A 133 -6.39 -13.01 0.03
CA LEU A 133 -5.24 -12.13 0.04
C LEU A 133 -4.13 -12.66 0.95
N GLU A 134 -2.92 -12.22 0.67
CA GLU A 134 -1.71 -12.49 1.45
C GLU A 134 -1.00 -11.15 1.75
N LEU A 135 -0.65 -10.93 3.03
CA LEU A 135 0.17 -9.80 3.44
C LEU A 135 1.65 -10.22 3.33
N LYS A 136 2.45 -9.50 2.55
CA LYS A 136 3.86 -9.83 2.30
C LYS A 136 4.81 -9.09 3.23
N SER A 137 4.55 -7.81 3.45
CA SER A 137 5.36 -6.96 4.30
C SER A 137 4.53 -5.80 4.82
N MET A 138 4.97 -5.23 5.92
CA MET A 138 4.38 -4.06 6.55
C MET A 138 5.49 -3.07 6.85
N PHE A 139 5.24 -1.81 6.55
CA PHE A 139 6.13 -0.69 6.80
C PHE A 139 5.42 0.30 7.69
N ILE A 140 6.09 0.75 8.75
CA ILE A 140 5.61 1.82 9.62
C ILE A 140 6.69 2.89 9.62
N GLY A 141 6.31 4.13 9.36
CA GLY A 141 7.28 5.22 9.23
C GLY A 141 6.71 6.58 9.54
N LYS A 142 7.58 7.58 9.62
CA LYS A 142 7.20 8.97 9.88
C LYS A 142 7.04 9.75 8.57
N LEU A 143 5.96 10.51 8.44
CA LEU A 143 5.64 11.34 7.27
C LEU A 143 6.52 12.59 7.11
N ARG A 144 7.40 12.88 8.08
CA ARG A 144 8.33 14.02 8.03
C ARG A 144 9.51 13.81 7.08
N ASP A 145 9.75 12.57 6.65
CA ASP A 145 10.79 12.27 5.67
C ASP A 145 10.25 12.49 4.24
N ASN A 146 10.82 13.46 3.54
CA ASN A 146 10.43 13.82 2.17
C ASN A 146 10.67 12.69 1.14
N ASN A 147 11.45 11.67 1.48
CA ASN A 147 11.76 10.55 0.57
C ASN A 147 10.93 9.31 0.85
N ILE A 148 10.08 9.33 1.87
CA ILE A 148 9.43 8.10 2.39
C ILE A 148 8.50 7.45 1.37
N PHE A 149 7.68 8.26 0.68
CA PHE A 149 6.78 7.76 -0.37
C PHE A 149 7.58 7.24 -1.56
N MET A 150 8.60 7.96 -2.01
CA MET A 150 9.48 7.47 -3.08
C MET A 150 10.16 6.14 -2.75
N GLN A 151 10.60 5.93 -1.50
CA GLN A 151 11.16 4.65 -1.06
C GLN A 151 10.11 3.54 -1.12
N LEU A 152 8.90 3.78 -0.58
CA LEU A 152 7.79 2.84 -0.65
C LEU A 152 7.41 2.49 -2.10
N LEU A 153 7.28 3.48 -2.97
CA LEU A 153 6.93 3.29 -4.37
C LEU A 153 7.99 2.45 -5.10
N LYS A 154 9.28 2.70 -4.86
CA LYS A 154 10.34 1.86 -5.44
C LYS A 154 10.27 0.42 -4.95
N GLU A 155 9.92 0.20 -3.68
CA GLU A 155 9.73 -1.14 -3.14
C GLU A 155 8.57 -1.87 -3.83
N ILE A 156 7.44 -1.18 -4.05
CA ILE A 156 6.29 -1.70 -4.81
C ILE A 156 6.70 -2.04 -6.24
N GLU A 157 7.43 -1.15 -6.91
CA GLU A 157 7.90 -1.33 -8.28
C GLU A 157 8.78 -2.58 -8.38
N VAL A 158 9.78 -2.72 -7.49
CA VAL A 158 10.68 -3.89 -7.43
C VAL A 158 9.88 -5.17 -7.20
N HIS A 159 8.96 -5.20 -6.25
CA HIS A 159 8.13 -6.38 -5.97
C HIS A 159 7.23 -6.78 -7.15
N SER A 160 6.65 -5.80 -7.84
CA SER A 160 5.83 -6.03 -9.03
C SER A 160 6.65 -6.51 -10.24
N LEU A 161 7.90 -6.06 -10.39
CA LEU A 161 8.78 -6.47 -11.48
C LEU A 161 9.42 -7.85 -11.26
N GLN A 162 9.67 -8.25 -10.01
CA GLN A 162 10.28 -9.54 -9.68
C GLN A 162 9.31 -10.71 -9.82
N ASN A 163 8.00 -10.45 -9.77
CA ASN A 163 6.98 -11.48 -9.86
C ASN A 163 6.13 -11.28 -11.13
N ASP A 164 6.56 -11.86 -12.24
CA ASP A 164 5.80 -11.88 -13.51
C ASP A 164 4.36 -12.40 -13.38
N LYS A 165 4.03 -13.05 -12.25
CA LYS A 165 2.70 -13.58 -11.92
C LYS A 165 1.95 -12.82 -10.82
N HIS A 166 2.59 -11.89 -10.11
CA HIS A 166 2.00 -11.22 -8.96
C HIS A 166 2.12 -9.71 -9.07
N ILE A 167 1.03 -9.09 -9.56
CA ILE A 167 0.81 -7.66 -9.39
C ILE A 167 0.77 -7.37 -7.91
N THR A 168 1.54 -6.39 -7.48
CA THR A 168 1.64 -6.00 -6.08
C THR A 168 0.81 -4.76 -5.83
N ALA A 169 0.04 -4.78 -4.75
CA ALA A 169 -0.70 -3.64 -4.24
C ALA A 169 -0.21 -3.29 -2.85
N VAL A 170 -0.39 -2.02 -2.46
CA VAL A 170 -0.13 -1.53 -1.12
C VAL A 170 -1.39 -0.88 -0.59
N VAL A 171 -1.76 -1.21 0.64
CA VAL A 171 -2.71 -0.44 1.42
C VAL A 171 -1.92 0.52 2.28
N LEU A 172 -2.07 1.82 2.04
CA LEU A 172 -1.40 2.87 2.79
C LEU A 172 -2.41 3.57 3.69
N THR A 173 -2.18 3.50 4.99
CA THR A 173 -3.03 4.04 6.05
C THR A 173 -2.30 5.18 6.77
N LYS A 174 -2.89 6.37 6.73
CA LYS A 174 -2.58 7.50 7.61
C LYS A 174 -3.91 7.96 8.21
N PRO A 175 -4.30 7.49 9.41
CA PRO A 175 -5.63 7.74 9.95
C PRO A 175 -6.03 9.23 9.91
N PRO A 176 -7.28 9.56 9.52
CA PRO A 176 -8.38 8.68 9.12
C PRO A 176 -8.26 8.09 7.70
N GLU A 177 -7.19 8.43 6.99
CA GLU A 177 -7.07 8.23 5.55
C GLU A 177 -6.48 6.86 5.20
N THR A 178 -7.05 6.22 4.18
CA THR A 178 -6.57 4.95 3.67
C THR A 178 -6.79 4.91 2.16
N ILE A 179 -5.71 4.59 1.46
CA ILE A 179 -5.70 4.46 0.00
C ILE A 179 -5.10 3.11 -0.39
N ALA A 180 -5.46 2.62 -1.57
CA ALA A 180 -4.79 1.50 -2.19
C ALA A 180 -3.92 1.98 -3.36
N ILE A 181 -2.64 1.62 -3.38
CA ILE A 181 -1.67 1.96 -4.43
C ILE A 181 -1.33 0.67 -5.18
N LEU A 182 -1.37 0.70 -6.50
CA LEU A 182 -1.10 -0.46 -7.34
C LEU A 182 -0.13 -0.10 -8.45
N HIS A 183 0.79 -1.02 -8.73
CA HIS A 183 1.74 -0.90 -9.84
C HIS A 183 1.53 -2.04 -10.82
N ASP A 184 1.43 -1.73 -12.12
CA ASP A 184 1.09 -2.69 -13.17
C ASP A 184 2.18 -3.73 -13.44
N GLY A 185 3.38 -3.55 -12.90
CA GLY A 185 4.51 -4.48 -13.01
C GLY A 185 5.05 -4.63 -14.42
N GLN A 186 4.66 -3.76 -15.35
CA GLN A 186 5.21 -3.71 -16.69
C GLN A 186 5.98 -2.42 -16.88
N CYS A 187 7.15 -2.51 -17.55
CA CYS A 187 7.95 -1.34 -17.84
C CYS A 187 7.10 -0.27 -18.53
N SER A 188 7.23 0.98 -18.06
CA SER A 188 6.49 2.14 -18.52
C SER A 188 6.48 2.20 -20.05
N ASN A 189 5.34 1.85 -20.64
CA ASN A 189 5.08 2.12 -22.04
C ASN A 189 4.31 3.45 -22.07
N GLU A 190 4.73 4.40 -22.91
CA GLU A 190 4.10 5.72 -23.03
C GLU A 190 2.56 5.65 -23.21
N LYS A 191 2.08 4.49 -23.68
CA LYS A 191 0.67 4.19 -23.93
C LYS A 191 -0.14 3.74 -22.71
N PHE A 192 0.43 3.53 -21.53
CA PHE A 192 -0.33 3.04 -20.36
C PHE A 192 -0.03 3.83 -19.09
N TYR A 193 -1.01 3.89 -18.20
CA TYR A 193 -0.78 4.28 -16.80
C TYR A 193 -0.26 3.06 -16.05
N SER A 194 0.97 3.12 -15.53
CA SER A 194 1.57 2.03 -14.76
C SER A 194 1.18 2.07 -13.28
N TRP A 195 0.65 3.20 -12.81
CA TRP A 195 0.33 3.43 -11.41
C TRP A 195 -1.14 3.80 -11.23
N TYR A 196 -1.76 3.21 -10.21
CA TYR A 196 -3.16 3.39 -9.85
C TYR A 196 -3.26 3.69 -8.37
N ILE A 197 -3.95 4.75 -7.99
CA ILE A 197 -4.36 4.99 -6.61
C ILE A 197 -5.87 4.90 -6.55
N PHE A 198 -6.40 4.02 -5.71
CA PHE A 198 -7.79 4.08 -5.30
C PHE A 198 -7.87 4.86 -3.99
N ASP A 199 -8.45 6.06 -4.04
CA ASP A 199 -8.76 6.84 -2.84
C ASP A 199 -10.22 6.59 -2.46
N SER A 200 -10.42 6.09 -1.24
CA SER A 200 -11.76 5.87 -0.69
C SER A 200 -12.36 7.15 -0.08
N HIS A 201 -11.53 8.18 0.17
CA HIS A 201 -11.92 9.41 0.85
C HIS A 201 -12.53 10.43 -0.12
N PRO A 202 -13.66 11.06 0.25
CA PRO A 202 -14.23 12.14 -0.54
C PRO A 202 -13.37 13.41 -0.41
N ARG A 203 -12.72 13.82 -1.49
CA ARG A 203 -11.90 15.05 -1.52
C ARG A 203 -12.76 16.26 -1.91
N ARG A 204 -12.67 17.35 -1.13
CA ARG A 204 -13.48 18.56 -1.31
C ARG A 204 -13.08 19.42 -2.52
N PHE A 205 -11.86 19.22 -3.03
CA PHE A 205 -11.25 20.11 -4.02
C PHE A 205 -11.56 19.73 -5.48
N GLU A 206 -12.11 18.54 -5.71
CA GLU A 206 -12.48 18.09 -7.05
C GLU A 206 -14.00 18.21 -7.24
N LYS A 207 -14.42 18.72 -8.41
CA LYS A 207 -15.83 18.78 -8.83
C LYS A 207 -16.36 17.35 -8.98
N GLY A 208 -16.63 16.66 -7.88
CA GLY A 208 -16.79 15.22 -7.94
C GLY A 208 -16.66 14.43 -6.64
N GLY A 209 -16.28 15.04 -5.50
CA GLY A 209 -16.64 14.70 -4.11
C GLY A 209 -16.78 13.24 -3.61
N GLY A 210 -16.24 12.23 -4.29
CA GLY A 210 -16.43 10.81 -4.00
C GLY A 210 -15.16 9.99 -4.22
N GLY A 211 -15.10 8.77 -3.70
CA GLY A 211 -13.98 7.87 -3.91
C GLY A 211 -13.83 7.43 -5.36
N GLY A 212 -12.60 7.12 -5.78
CA GLY A 212 -12.30 6.77 -7.17
C GLY A 212 -10.84 6.44 -7.44
N PHE A 213 -10.53 6.32 -8.73
CA PHE A 213 -9.18 6.01 -9.20
C PHE A 213 -8.45 7.25 -9.69
N TYR A 214 -7.19 7.38 -9.30
CA TYR A 214 -6.21 8.32 -9.84
C TYR A 214 -5.16 7.54 -10.62
N LEU A 215 -4.86 8.00 -11.83
CA LEU A 215 -4.04 7.28 -12.81
C LEU A 215 -2.76 8.06 -13.09
N PHE A 216 -1.61 7.41 -12.93
CA PHE A 216 -0.30 8.02 -13.09
C PHE A 216 0.59 7.20 -14.02
N LYS A 217 1.37 7.91 -14.84
CA LYS A 217 2.37 7.29 -15.72
C LYS A 217 3.73 7.21 -15.03
N ASP A 218 4.02 8.22 -14.23
CA ASP A 218 5.34 8.45 -13.65
C ASP A 218 5.29 8.32 -12.13
N ILE A 219 6.28 7.62 -11.57
CA ILE A 219 6.42 7.41 -10.12
C ILE A 219 6.58 8.74 -9.35
N HIS A 220 7.18 9.76 -9.96
CA HIS A 220 7.30 11.10 -9.38
C HIS A 220 5.96 11.82 -9.31
N ASP A 221 5.07 11.62 -10.29
CA ASP A 221 3.71 12.16 -10.21
C ASP A 221 2.93 11.51 -9.06
N VAL A 222 3.13 10.20 -8.82
CA VAL A 222 2.55 9.49 -7.68
C VAL A 222 3.11 10.03 -6.36
N ASP A 223 4.43 10.18 -6.24
CA ASP A 223 5.09 10.71 -5.05
C ASP A 223 4.62 12.14 -4.72
N ASN A 224 4.52 13.01 -5.72
CA ASN A 224 3.99 14.37 -5.55
C ASN A 224 2.53 14.35 -5.11
N HIS A 225 1.71 13.47 -5.69
CA HIS A 225 0.31 13.32 -5.29
C HIS A 225 0.19 12.83 -3.85
N LEU A 226 0.98 11.83 -3.43
CA LEU A 226 0.99 11.35 -2.04
C LEU A 226 1.45 12.44 -1.06
N LYS A 227 2.44 13.25 -1.44
CA LYS A 227 2.90 14.40 -0.63
C LYS A 227 1.84 15.47 -0.50
N GLU A 228 1.06 15.73 -1.55
CA GLU A 228 -0.07 16.66 -1.50
C GLU A 228 -1.17 16.10 -0.60
N LEU A 229 -1.57 14.84 -0.84
CA LEU A 229 -2.63 14.13 -0.14
C LEU A 229 -2.38 14.05 1.36
N PHE A 230 -1.14 13.70 1.73
CA PHE A 230 -0.72 13.52 3.10
C PHE A 230 0.11 14.69 3.64
N SER A 231 0.07 15.85 2.95
CA SER A 231 0.76 17.06 3.38
C SER A 231 0.49 17.29 4.86
N THR A 232 1.55 17.59 5.60
CA THR A 232 1.46 17.89 7.02
C THR A 232 0.69 19.20 7.18
N SER A 233 -0.62 19.10 7.34
CA SER A 233 -1.41 20.12 8.02
C SER A 233 -0.74 20.48 9.37
N SER A 234 -1.02 21.66 9.91
CA SER A 234 -0.52 21.96 11.25
C SER A 234 -1.12 20.96 12.26
N VAL A 235 -0.37 20.59 13.29
CA VAL A 235 -0.89 19.74 14.39
C VAL A 235 -2.15 20.39 14.95
N GLU A 236 -2.20 21.73 15.03
CA GLU A 236 -3.38 22.48 15.44
C GLU A 236 -4.61 22.23 14.55
N THR A 237 -4.43 22.13 13.23
CA THR A 237 -5.52 21.82 12.28
C THR A 237 -6.07 20.43 12.53
N TYR A 238 -5.21 19.44 12.74
CA TYR A 238 -5.64 18.07 13.03
C TYR A 238 -6.35 17.98 14.39
N ASN A 239 -5.84 18.68 15.41
CA ASN A 239 -6.43 18.73 16.76
C ASN A 239 -7.84 19.30 16.76
N HIS A 240 -8.07 20.31 15.92
CA HIS A 240 -9.39 20.92 15.75
C HIS A 240 -10.39 19.98 15.08
N VAL A 241 -9.94 19.07 14.22
CA VAL A 241 -10.81 18.14 13.48
C VAL A 241 -11.07 16.85 14.25
N PHE A 242 -10.09 16.33 15.02
CA PHE A 242 -10.15 14.98 15.60
C PHE A 242 -10.10 14.88 17.14
N SER A 243 -10.24 16.01 17.84
CA SER A 243 -10.47 16.17 19.30
C SER A 243 -10.06 15.00 20.23
N GLY A 244 -8.89 15.15 20.85
CA GLY A 244 -8.69 14.79 22.28
C GLY A 244 -8.09 13.42 22.62
N ASP A 245 -7.74 12.57 21.65
CA ASP A 245 -7.09 11.28 21.95
C ASP A 245 -5.57 11.35 21.68
N SER A 246 -4.74 11.01 22.67
CA SER A 246 -3.27 11.07 22.54
C SER A 246 -2.72 10.09 21.49
N TYR A 247 -3.35 8.91 21.35
CA TYR A 247 -3.03 7.95 20.29
C TYR A 247 -3.23 8.54 18.89
N LYS A 248 -4.23 9.42 18.72
CA LYS A 248 -4.50 10.14 17.46
C LYS A 248 -3.43 11.19 17.12
N MET A 249 -2.66 11.67 18.11
CA MET A 249 -1.60 12.67 17.91
C MET A 249 -0.32 12.04 17.35
N ALA A 250 0.05 10.85 17.82
CA ALA A 250 1.23 10.13 17.33
C ALA A 250 0.99 9.58 15.90
N SER A 251 -0.22 9.06 15.64
CA SER A 251 -0.61 8.56 14.31
C SER A 251 -0.64 9.66 13.23
N TYR A 252 -0.78 10.94 13.61
CA TYR A 252 -0.76 12.06 12.66
C TYR A 252 0.56 12.17 11.88
N ALA A 253 1.67 11.84 12.55
CA ALA A 253 3.00 11.92 11.99
C ALA A 253 3.48 10.58 11.41
N MET A 254 2.68 9.52 11.52
CA MET A 254 3.05 8.18 11.09
C MET A 254 2.14 7.70 9.96
N TYR A 255 2.64 6.74 9.20
CA TYR A 255 1.84 5.96 8.27
C TYR A 255 2.16 4.48 8.44
N GLU A 256 1.20 3.65 8.07
CA GLU A 256 1.36 2.23 7.87
C GLU A 256 1.19 1.96 6.37
N ALA A 257 2.07 1.17 5.78
CA ALA A 257 1.91 0.67 4.42
C ALA A 257 2.10 -0.85 4.40
N THR A 258 1.08 -1.56 3.97
CA THR A 258 1.08 -3.03 3.93
C THR A 258 1.04 -3.50 2.49
N ILE A 259 2.04 -4.30 2.07
CA ILE A 259 2.08 -4.94 0.76
C ILE A 259 1.12 -6.13 0.77
N VAL A 260 0.19 -6.14 -0.18
CA VAL A 260 -0.88 -7.14 -0.34
C VAL A 260 -0.82 -7.77 -1.73
N GLN A 261 -0.99 -9.09 -1.79
CA GLN A 261 -1.07 -9.86 -3.03
C GLN A 261 -2.26 -10.82 -3.02
N LEU A 262 -2.71 -11.26 -4.20
CA LEU A 262 -3.66 -12.37 -4.31
C LEU A 262 -2.96 -13.68 -3.95
N LYS A 263 -3.62 -14.50 -3.12
CA LYS A 263 -3.20 -15.88 -2.93
C LYS A 263 -3.29 -16.63 -4.25
N SER A 264 -2.21 -17.29 -4.65
CA SER A 264 -2.29 -18.22 -5.77
C SER A 264 -3.22 -19.36 -5.34
N ASN A 265 -4.32 -19.55 -6.07
CA ASN A 265 -5.09 -20.79 -5.99
C ASN A 265 -4.24 -21.92 -6.62
N GLN A 266 -3.12 -22.28 -6.00
CA GLN A 266 -2.54 -23.58 -6.22
C GLN A 266 -3.51 -24.56 -5.56
N ALA A 267 -4.40 -25.12 -6.37
CA ALA A 267 -5.03 -26.36 -6.02
C ALA A 267 -3.89 -27.32 -5.67
N GLU A 268 -3.80 -27.72 -4.40
CA GLU A 268 -3.06 -28.91 -3.99
C GLU A 268 -3.69 -30.10 -4.73
N THR A 269 -3.26 -30.32 -5.98
CA THR A 269 -3.34 -31.64 -6.58
C THR A 269 -2.34 -32.50 -5.84
N THR A 270 -2.76 -33.04 -4.70
CA THR A 270 -2.17 -34.25 -4.13
C THR A 270 -2.31 -35.34 -5.17
N SER A 271 -1.27 -35.51 -6.00
CA SER A 271 -1.12 -36.71 -6.81
C SER A 271 -0.77 -37.86 -5.88
N ASP A 272 -1.81 -38.50 -5.35
CA ASP A 272 -1.76 -39.86 -4.83
C ASP A 272 -1.23 -40.78 -5.93
N THR A 273 0.09 -40.93 -5.98
CA THR A 273 0.73 -42.01 -6.72
C THR A 273 1.26 -42.99 -5.69
N LYS A 274 0.42 -43.97 -5.37
CA LYS A 274 0.84 -45.23 -4.77
C LYS A 274 1.97 -45.82 -5.62
N ALA A 275 3.17 -45.88 -5.07
CA ALA A 275 4.15 -46.87 -5.43
C ALA A 275 4.81 -47.39 -4.15
N GLN A 276 4.47 -48.62 -3.81
CA GLN A 276 5.16 -49.43 -2.81
C GLN A 276 6.64 -49.51 -3.15
N THR A 277 7.51 -49.32 -2.16
CA THR A 277 8.68 -50.17 -1.98
C THR A 277 9.10 -50.15 -0.53
N THR A 278 8.96 -51.31 0.09
CA THR A 278 9.47 -51.71 1.39
C THR A 278 10.99 -51.82 1.38
N SER A 279 11.68 -51.15 2.30
CA SER A 279 12.72 -51.73 3.18
C SER A 279 13.33 -50.68 4.13
N THR A 280 13.24 -50.97 5.42
CA THR A 280 13.99 -50.37 6.55
C THR A 280 15.30 -51.17 6.77
N PRO A 281 16.13 -50.87 7.79
CA PRO A 281 16.77 -49.60 8.18
C PRO A 281 18.28 -49.79 8.50
N VAL A 282 19.16 -48.78 8.37
CA VAL A 282 20.45 -48.80 9.09
C VAL A 282 20.90 -47.40 9.50
N SER A 283 21.44 -47.36 10.72
CA SER A 283 21.81 -46.29 11.64
C SER A 283 23.02 -45.42 11.24
N LEU A 284 23.08 -44.25 11.91
CA LEU A 284 24.23 -43.37 12.14
C LEU A 284 25.52 -44.12 12.57
N PRO A 285 26.72 -43.52 12.36
CA PRO A 285 27.30 -42.75 13.47
C PRO A 285 27.96 -41.41 13.11
N THR A 286 27.83 -40.51 14.07
CA THR A 286 28.61 -39.31 14.40
C THR A 286 30.02 -39.68 14.88
N THR A 287 31.07 -38.91 14.52
CA THR A 287 32.23 -38.44 15.34
C THR A 287 33.34 -37.94 14.40
N MET A 288 33.70 -36.65 14.46
CA MET A 288 34.78 -36.00 15.24
C MET A 288 36.21 -36.17 14.69
N ASP A 289 36.86 -35.01 14.55
CA ASP A 289 38.27 -34.69 14.78
C ASP A 289 39.38 -35.52 14.09
N ASN A 290 40.15 -34.91 13.20
CA ASN A 290 41.39 -34.23 13.61
C ASN A 290 42.24 -33.71 12.43
N ASN A 291 42.71 -32.49 12.64
CA ASN A 291 44.01 -31.91 12.31
C ASN A 291 45.08 -32.70 11.52
N LYS A 292 45.69 -31.92 10.61
CA LYS A 292 47.12 -31.87 10.22
C LYS A 292 47.70 -33.09 9.48
N GLN A 293 48.06 -32.85 8.22
CA GLN A 293 49.47 -32.97 7.85
C GLN A 293 49.83 -32.09 6.64
N VAL A 294 50.84 -31.26 6.90
CA VAL A 294 51.69 -30.57 5.94
C VAL A 294 52.57 -31.61 5.26
N LEU A 295 52.62 -31.65 3.92
CA LEU A 295 53.87 -31.98 3.22
C LEU A 295 53.91 -31.37 1.83
N ASN A 296 54.96 -30.58 1.63
CA ASN A 296 55.42 -30.01 0.38
C ASN A 296 55.65 -31.07 -0.70
N GLN A 297 55.17 -30.83 -1.91
CA GLN A 297 55.91 -31.18 -3.12
C GLN A 297 55.83 -30.03 -4.14
N THR A 298 56.97 -29.36 -4.24
CA THR A 298 57.41 -28.52 -5.34
C THR A 298 57.48 -29.35 -6.62
N SER A 299 56.77 -28.91 -7.66
CA SER A 299 57.13 -29.22 -9.04
C SER A 299 56.78 -28.02 -9.90
N SER A 300 57.84 -27.28 -10.20
CA SER A 300 57.92 -26.22 -11.18
C SER A 300 57.57 -26.75 -12.57
N ASN A 301 56.52 -26.19 -13.18
CA ASN A 301 56.47 -26.00 -14.61
C ASN A 301 56.09 -24.54 -14.87
N GLN A 302 57.07 -23.80 -15.39
CA GLN A 302 56.91 -22.45 -15.88
C GLN A 302 56.01 -22.48 -17.11
N THR A 303 54.73 -22.18 -16.91
CA THR A 303 53.89 -21.66 -17.98
C THR A 303 53.80 -20.16 -17.78
N LEU A 304 54.38 -19.42 -18.72
CA LEU A 304 54.31 -17.98 -18.82
C LEU A 304 52.83 -17.54 -18.89
N LEU A 305 52.22 -17.30 -17.73
CA LEU A 305 50.89 -16.72 -17.63
C LEU A 305 51.05 -15.22 -17.84
N THR A 306 50.71 -14.78 -19.06
CA THR A 306 50.27 -13.42 -19.33
C THR A 306 49.21 -13.06 -18.28
N LEU A 307 49.58 -12.22 -17.31
CA LEU A 307 48.67 -11.68 -16.32
C LEU A 307 47.53 -10.97 -17.06
N ASN A 308 46.36 -11.60 -17.06
CA ASN A 308 45.12 -10.98 -17.49
C ASN A 308 44.68 -10.00 -16.38
N VAL A 309 45.33 -8.84 -16.36
CA VAL A 309 45.01 -7.67 -15.51
C VAL A 309 43.52 -7.27 -15.51
N PRO A 310 42.69 -7.51 -16.55
CA PRO A 310 41.27 -7.12 -16.53
C PRO A 310 40.40 -7.89 -15.52
N SER A 311 40.85 -9.06 -15.03
CA SER A 311 40.05 -9.91 -14.11
C SER A 311 40.18 -9.49 -12.64
N LEU A 312 41.31 -8.92 -12.23
CA LEU A 312 41.50 -8.44 -10.85
C LEU A 312 40.75 -7.13 -10.59
N VAL A 313 40.65 -6.27 -11.60
CA VAL A 313 39.96 -4.97 -11.51
C VAL A 313 38.45 -5.17 -11.31
N LYS A 314 37.83 -6.09 -12.06
CA LYS A 314 36.39 -6.39 -11.92
C LYS A 314 36.02 -6.95 -10.55
N ASN A 315 36.88 -7.76 -9.95
CA ASN A 315 36.63 -8.31 -8.61
C ASN A 315 36.71 -7.23 -7.52
N ASN A 316 37.57 -6.22 -7.69
CA ASN A 316 37.65 -5.09 -6.76
C ASN A 316 36.44 -4.16 -6.87
N GLU A 317 35.96 -3.89 -8.09
CA GLU A 317 34.74 -3.08 -8.30
C GLU A 317 33.51 -3.76 -7.69
N GLU A 318 33.36 -5.08 -7.85
CA GLU A 318 32.27 -5.83 -7.22
C GLU A 318 32.38 -5.80 -5.69
N LEU A 319 33.58 -5.92 -5.14
CA LEU A 319 33.82 -5.85 -3.69
C LEU A 319 33.46 -4.47 -3.13
N GLU A 320 33.87 -3.38 -3.79
CA GLU A 320 33.51 -2.01 -3.39
C GLU A 320 32.00 -1.77 -3.46
N GLN A 321 31.33 -2.31 -4.47
CA GLN A 321 29.89 -2.19 -4.60
C GLN A 321 29.16 -2.93 -3.47
N ARG A 322 29.61 -4.15 -3.14
CA ARG A 322 29.08 -4.90 -1.98
C ARG A 322 29.34 -4.16 -0.66
N LEU A 323 30.50 -3.55 -0.49
CA LEU A 323 30.82 -2.76 0.71
C LEU A 323 29.87 -1.57 0.87
N LYS A 324 29.62 -0.81 -0.20
CA LYS A 324 28.65 0.30 -0.20
C LYS A 324 27.23 -0.16 0.11
N THR A 325 26.82 -1.31 -0.43
CA THR A 325 25.51 -1.90 -0.10
C THR A 325 25.43 -2.25 1.38
N LEU A 326 26.48 -2.86 1.94
CA LEU A 326 26.54 -3.24 3.35
C LEU A 326 26.46 -2.00 4.26
N GLU A 327 27.23 -0.96 3.97
CA GLU A 327 27.20 0.32 4.70
C GLU A 327 25.80 0.96 4.67
N SER A 328 25.13 0.94 3.51
CA SER A 328 23.76 1.44 3.37
C SER A 328 22.74 0.65 4.20
N LEU A 329 22.95 -0.67 4.31
CA LEU A 329 22.07 -1.56 5.07
C LEU A 329 22.28 -1.34 6.57
N THR A 330 23.53 -1.28 7.02
CA THR A 330 23.89 -1.00 8.41
C THR A 330 23.35 0.37 8.86
N ARG A 331 23.43 1.39 7.99
CA ARG A 331 22.85 2.70 8.29
C ARG A 331 21.33 2.62 8.46
N ARG A 332 20.61 1.95 7.55
CA ARG A 332 19.15 1.76 7.66
C ARG A 332 18.76 1.02 8.94
N GLN A 333 19.47 -0.06 9.28
CA GLN A 333 19.24 -0.80 10.53
C GLN A 333 19.49 0.07 11.76
N SER A 334 20.50 0.94 11.74
CA SER A 334 20.74 1.88 12.84
C SER A 334 19.61 2.90 13.00
N GLU A 335 19.07 3.42 11.90
CA GLU A 335 17.94 4.36 11.90
C GLU A 335 16.64 3.69 12.40
N GLU A 336 16.43 2.42 12.03
CA GLU A 336 15.31 1.60 12.52
C GLU A 336 15.41 1.33 14.03
N ILE A 337 16.59 0.91 14.52
CA ILE A 337 16.83 0.69 15.96
C ILE A 337 16.61 1.98 16.75
N GLN A 338 17.05 3.13 16.24
CA GLN A 338 16.83 4.41 16.89
C GLN A 338 15.33 4.76 16.96
N THR A 339 14.59 4.47 15.90
CA THR A 339 13.14 4.71 15.84
C THR A 339 12.39 3.81 16.83
N LEU A 340 12.72 2.51 16.86
CA LEU A 340 12.13 1.56 17.81
C LEU A 340 12.45 1.92 19.27
N THR A 341 13.67 2.38 19.55
CA THR A 341 14.07 2.83 20.89
C THR A 341 13.22 4.01 21.35
N MET A 342 13.01 4.99 20.47
CA MET A 342 12.16 6.16 20.77
C MET A 342 10.71 5.76 21.03
N LEU A 343 10.12 4.86 20.21
CA LEU A 343 8.76 4.35 20.42
C LEU A 343 8.62 3.59 21.74
N LEU A 344 9.66 2.84 22.12
CA LEU A 344 9.67 2.08 23.37
C LEU A 344 9.73 3.00 24.60
N ASP A 345 10.43 4.13 24.50
CA ASP A 345 10.45 5.16 25.55
C ASP A 345 9.12 5.94 25.61
N GLU A 346 8.47 6.21 24.48
CA GLU A 346 7.12 6.78 24.43
C GLU A 346 6.09 5.85 25.10
N GLU A 347 6.13 4.56 24.80
CA GLU A 347 5.26 3.55 25.42
C GLU A 347 5.48 3.47 26.94
N ARG A 348 6.75 3.52 27.39
CA ARG A 348 7.07 3.60 28.83
C ARG A 348 6.49 4.84 29.49
N ASN A 349 6.62 6.00 28.86
CA ASN A 349 6.05 7.26 29.37
C ASN A 349 4.52 7.20 29.44
N HIS A 350 3.88 6.63 28.41
CA HIS A 350 2.43 6.44 28.38
C HIS A 350 1.97 5.49 29.49
N SER A 351 2.65 4.34 29.65
CA SER A 351 2.36 3.39 30.73
C SER A 351 2.49 4.04 32.11
N GLN A 352 3.53 4.86 32.32
CA GLN A 352 3.72 5.59 33.57
C GLN A 352 2.60 6.63 33.82
N GLN A 353 2.15 7.33 32.77
CA GLN A 353 1.01 8.25 32.87
C GLN A 353 -0.26 7.51 33.30
N VAL A 354 -0.58 6.38 32.66
CA VAL A 354 -1.75 5.56 33.01
C VAL A 354 -1.67 5.06 34.46
N GLN A 355 -0.48 4.65 34.92
CA GLN A 355 -0.27 4.27 36.32
C GLN A 355 -0.54 5.44 37.29
N ASN A 356 -0.09 6.64 36.95
CA ASN A 356 -0.32 7.85 37.76
C ASN A 356 -1.81 8.23 37.80
N GLU A 357 -2.52 8.14 36.68
CA GLU A 357 -3.97 8.39 36.61
C GLU A 357 -4.75 7.38 37.45
N ASN A 358 -4.41 6.08 37.34
CA ASN A 358 -5.00 5.04 38.16
C ASN A 358 -4.76 5.27 39.66
N LEU A 359 -3.57 5.70 40.05
CA LEU A 359 -3.26 6.07 41.43
C LEU A 359 -4.11 7.26 41.90
N MET A 360 -4.26 8.29 41.06
CA MET A 360 -5.11 9.45 41.35
C MET A 360 -6.58 9.05 41.54
N LEU A 361 -7.11 8.18 40.67
CA LEU A 361 -8.47 7.67 40.76
C LEU A 361 -8.67 6.84 42.04
N ARG A 362 -7.73 5.95 42.39
CA ARG A 362 -7.75 5.21 43.65
C ARG A 362 -7.82 6.14 44.87
N ASN A 363 -7.00 7.20 44.88
CA ASN A 363 -7.02 8.20 45.95
C ASN A 363 -8.35 8.97 46.02
N LYS A 364 -8.93 9.34 44.88
CA LYS A 364 -10.26 9.99 44.83
C LYS A 364 -11.34 9.07 45.40
N ILE A 365 -11.33 7.79 45.03
CA ILE A 365 -12.28 6.80 45.54
C ILE A 365 -12.12 6.65 47.05
N LEU A 366 -10.89 6.58 47.56
CA LEU A 366 -10.62 6.48 49.00
C LEU A 366 -11.12 7.70 49.78
N ASN A 367 -10.92 8.92 49.24
CA ASN A 367 -11.47 10.14 49.82
C ASN A 367 -13.01 10.15 49.83
N LEU A 368 -13.65 9.74 48.73
CA LEU A 368 -15.10 9.60 48.67
C LEU A 368 -15.60 8.57 49.68
N LYS A 369 -14.90 7.44 49.82
CA LYS A 369 -15.22 6.42 50.82
C LYS A 369 -15.21 7.01 52.23
N GLN A 370 -14.18 7.78 52.58
CA GLN A 370 -14.07 8.44 53.88
C GLN A 370 -15.19 9.46 54.11
N GLN A 371 -15.54 10.26 53.10
CA GLN A 371 -16.65 11.22 53.17
C GLN A 371 -18.00 10.53 53.39
N ILE A 372 -18.25 9.40 52.73
CA ILE A 372 -19.47 8.61 52.90
C ILE A 372 -19.51 7.97 54.30
N ALA A 373 -18.39 7.41 54.77
CA ALA A 373 -18.30 6.81 56.10
C ALA A 373 -18.60 7.84 57.21
N ASN A 374 -18.09 9.07 57.06
CA ASN A 374 -18.34 10.17 58.00
C ASN A 374 -19.80 10.66 58.01
N LYS A 375 -20.61 10.33 56.98
CA LYS A 375 -22.04 10.70 56.90
C LYS A 375 -23.00 9.67 57.52
N GLY A 376 -22.49 8.51 57.95
CA GLY A 376 -23.23 7.52 58.73
C GLY A 376 -24.05 6.49 57.94
N ASN A 377 -23.84 5.22 58.29
CA ASN A 377 -24.71 4.05 58.07
C ASN A 377 -24.80 3.31 56.70
N ASN A 378 -23.71 3.23 55.92
CA ASN A 378 -23.69 2.44 54.66
C ASN A 378 -22.64 1.31 54.60
N LYS A 379 -22.43 0.57 55.70
CA LYS A 379 -21.45 -0.55 55.76
C LYS A 379 -21.52 -1.57 54.60
N PRO A 380 -22.70 -2.02 54.12
CA PRO A 380 -22.79 -3.02 53.04
C PRO A 380 -22.31 -2.53 51.67
N LEU A 381 -22.31 -1.22 51.43
CA LEU A 381 -21.90 -0.64 50.13
C LEU A 381 -20.37 -0.66 49.99
N PHE A 382 -19.62 -0.60 51.09
CA PHE A 382 -18.16 -0.53 51.08
C PHE A 382 -17.50 -1.85 50.71
N ASP A 383 -18.02 -2.97 51.23
CA ASP A 383 -17.51 -4.32 50.94
C ASP A 383 -17.62 -4.68 49.44
N LEU A 384 -18.64 -4.15 48.76
CA LEU A 384 -18.84 -4.34 47.32
C LEU A 384 -17.84 -3.52 46.47
N PHE A 385 -17.42 -2.35 46.95
CA PHE A 385 -16.40 -1.53 46.30
C PHE A 385 -14.98 -2.07 46.52
N ASP A 386 -14.68 -2.66 47.68
CA ASP A 386 -13.36 -3.26 47.94
C ASP A 386 -13.10 -4.51 47.09
N ASN A 387 -14.15 -5.28 46.75
CA ASN A 387 -14.07 -6.37 45.79
C ASN A 387 -13.92 -5.92 44.32
N PHE A 388 -14.21 -4.65 44.00
CA PHE A 388 -14.09 -4.12 42.64
C PHE A 388 -12.73 -3.44 42.39
N LEU A 389 -11.99 -3.10 43.46
CA LEU A 389 -10.71 -2.37 43.41
C LEU A 389 -9.48 -3.27 43.55
N ASN A 390 -9.67 -4.45 44.17
CA ASN A 390 -8.70 -5.55 44.17
C ASN A 390 -8.91 -6.41 42.93
#